data_AF-A0A939Y5J5-F1
#
_entry.id   AF-A0A939Y5J5-F1
#
_cell.length_a   1.000
_cell.length_b   1.000
_cell.length_c   1.000
_cell.angle_alpha   90.00
_cell.angle_beta   90.00
_cell.angle_gamma   90.00
#
_symmetry.space_group_name_H-M   'P 1'
#
loop_
_entity.id
_entity.type
_entity.pdbx_description
1 polymer ?
#
loop_
_entity_poly.entity_id
_entity_poly.type
_entity_poly.pdbx_seq_one_letter_code
_entity_poly.pdbx_strand_id
1 'polypeptide(L)'
;MRKDIAGSTRDFFVRGMEGHSAVLSIKRREGDVYLIERTNGRPDLRVLIADIYIAGEGDIVEITYDYSNIDCIVLVGFYNRYSRAAKQYAKEMNIGLYDNREFFGAVNCTGYAFLNYERKSE
;
A
#
# COMPACT_ATOMS: atom_id res chain seq x y z
N MET A 1 -4.88 16.74 -9.47
CA MET A 1 -5.53 15.69 -10.29
C MET A 1 -4.66 14.44 -10.18
N ARG A 2 -5.11 13.40 -9.46
CA ARG A 2 -4.36 12.13 -9.41
C ARG A 2 -4.31 11.58 -10.83
N LYS A 3 -3.11 11.19 -11.29
CA LYS A 3 -2.97 10.53 -12.58
C LYS A 3 -3.64 9.18 -12.51
N ASP A 4 -4.34 8.81 -13.57
CA ASP A 4 -4.77 7.43 -13.74
C ASP A 4 -3.55 6.50 -13.71
N ILE A 5 -3.61 5.49 -12.86
CA ILE A 5 -2.57 4.45 -12.82
C ILE A 5 -2.64 3.70 -14.16
N ALA A 6 -1.49 3.43 -14.77
CA ALA A 6 -1.47 2.65 -16.00
C ALA A 6 -2.00 1.22 -15.75
N GLY A 7 -2.76 0.66 -16.71
CA GLY A 7 -3.29 -0.71 -16.61
C GLY A 7 -2.20 -1.75 -16.34
N SER A 8 -1.07 -1.64 -17.04
CA SER A 8 0.09 -2.52 -16.85
C SER A 8 0.67 -2.46 -15.42
N THR A 9 0.66 -1.29 -14.79
CA THR A 9 1.10 -1.11 -13.39
C THR A 9 0.15 -1.80 -12.42
N ARG A 10 -1.17 -1.69 -12.65
CA ARG A 10 -2.16 -2.43 -11.86
C ARG A 10 -1.97 -3.93 -12.01
N ASP A 11 -1.82 -4.41 -13.24
CA ASP A 11 -1.63 -5.84 -13.51
C ASP A 11 -0.35 -6.37 -12.88
N PHE A 12 0.72 -5.58 -12.88
CA PHE A 12 1.97 -5.95 -12.20
C PHE A 12 1.76 -6.12 -10.69
N PHE A 13 1.10 -5.17 -10.04
CA PHE A 13 0.78 -5.25 -8.62
C PHE A 13 -0.09 -6.48 -8.31
N VAL A 14 -1.16 -6.69 -9.08
CA VAL A 14 -2.08 -7.82 -8.91
C VAL A 14 -1.35 -9.16 -9.06
N ARG A 15 -0.59 -9.35 -10.14
CA ARG A 15 0.19 -10.58 -10.34
C ARG A 15 1.20 -10.82 -9.22
N GLY A 16 1.83 -9.76 -8.71
CA GLY A 16 2.73 -9.84 -7.57
C GLY A 16 2.03 -10.36 -6.31
N MET A 17 0.82 -9.88 -6.04
CA MET A 17 0.03 -10.33 -4.89
C MET A 17 -0.52 -11.75 -5.09
N GLU A 18 -1.01 -12.10 -6.27
CA GLU A 18 -1.48 -13.46 -6.58
C GLU A 18 -0.37 -14.51 -6.43
N GLY A 19 0.88 -14.15 -6.74
CA GLY A 19 2.05 -15.03 -6.57
C GLY A 19 2.64 -15.05 -5.17
N HIS A 20 2.17 -14.22 -4.24
CA HIS A 20 2.77 -14.11 -2.91
C HIS A 20 2.19 -15.16 -1.94
N SER A 21 3.06 -15.94 -1.29
CA SER A 21 2.69 -17.01 -0.33
C SER A 21 1.87 -16.57 0.90
N ALA A 22 1.78 -15.26 1.17
CA ALA A 22 1.02 -14.70 2.29
C ALA A 22 -0.38 -14.23 1.87
N VAL A 23 -0.68 -14.29 0.57
CA VAL A 23 -1.93 -13.85 -0.04
C VAL A 23 -2.71 -15.09 -0.46
N LEU A 24 -3.97 -15.14 -0.07
CA LEU A 24 -4.94 -16.14 -0.49
C LEU A 24 -5.69 -15.69 -1.75
N SER A 25 -6.14 -14.43 -1.75
CA SER A 25 -6.77 -13.83 -2.93
C SER A 25 -6.61 -12.31 -2.90
N ILE A 26 -6.73 -11.70 -4.08
CA ILE A 26 -6.80 -10.26 -4.25
C ILE A 26 -8.01 -9.92 -5.11
N LYS A 27 -8.82 -8.96 -4.67
CA LYS A 27 -10.01 -8.53 -5.41
C LYS A 27 -10.08 -7.02 -5.45
N ARG A 28 -10.21 -6.47 -6.65
CA ARG A 28 -10.44 -5.03 -6.82
C ARG A 28 -11.77 -4.63 -6.16
N ARG A 29 -11.82 -3.43 -5.60
CA ARG A 29 -13.00 -2.76 -5.07
C ARG A 29 -13.23 -1.50 -5.91
N GLU A 30 -13.76 -0.46 -5.30
CA GLU A 30 -13.96 0.82 -5.97
C GLU A 30 -12.62 1.52 -6.25
N GLY A 31 -12.50 2.11 -7.43
CA GLY A 31 -11.29 2.80 -7.86
C GLY A 31 -10.05 1.89 -7.85
N ASP A 32 -8.99 2.35 -7.18
CA ASP A 32 -7.71 1.65 -7.07
C ASP A 32 -7.50 1.03 -5.68
N VAL A 33 -8.59 0.70 -5.00
CA VAL A 33 -8.60 -0.04 -3.74
C VAL A 33 -8.76 -1.53 -3.99
N TYR A 34 -8.00 -2.33 -3.26
CA TYR A 34 -8.00 -3.79 -3.32
C TYR A 34 -8.24 -4.39 -1.94
N LEU A 35 -9.04 -5.46 -1.88
CA LEU A 35 -9.10 -6.32 -0.72
C LEU A 35 -8.15 -7.50 -0.93
N ILE A 36 -7.19 -7.66 -0.01
CA ILE A 36 -6.25 -8.78 0.03
C ILE A 36 -6.63 -9.69 1.19
N GLU A 37 -7.12 -10.88 0.86
CA GLU A 37 -7.35 -11.96 1.81
C GLU A 37 -6.00 -12.65 2.07
N ARG A 38 -5.59 -12.82 3.34
CA ARG A 38 -4.26 -13.32 3.69
C ARG A 38 -4.28 -14.73 4.28
N THR A 39 -3.18 -15.45 4.09
CA THR A 39 -3.01 -16.82 4.61
C THR A 39 -2.67 -16.84 6.10
N ASN A 40 -2.76 -18.03 6.71
CA ASN A 40 -2.39 -18.31 8.10
C ASN A 40 -3.12 -17.46 9.15
N GLY A 41 -4.39 -17.13 8.89
CA GLY A 41 -5.24 -16.38 9.83
C GLY A 41 -4.83 -14.92 10.03
N ARG A 42 -3.98 -14.36 9.16
CA ARG A 42 -3.69 -12.92 9.18
C ARG A 42 -4.95 -12.14 8.76
N PRO A 43 -5.23 -10.97 9.37
CA PRO A 43 -6.39 -10.15 8.99
C PRO A 43 -6.35 -9.75 7.52
N ASP A 44 -7.48 -9.50 6.88
CA ASP A 44 -7.47 -8.97 5.52
C ASP A 44 -6.88 -7.55 5.47
N LEU A 45 -6.43 -7.12 4.28
CA LEU A 45 -5.94 -5.75 4.05
C LEU A 45 -6.74 -5.05 2.96
N ARG A 46 -7.16 -3.82 3.25
CA ARG A 46 -7.75 -2.85 2.30
C ARG A 46 -6.63 -1.92 1.84
N VAL A 47 -6.15 -2.16 0.63
CA VAL A 47 -4.94 -1.53 0.09
C VAL A 47 -5.33 -0.54 -0.99
N LEU A 48 -4.96 0.72 -0.83
CA LEU A 48 -4.99 1.70 -1.92
C LEU A 48 -3.65 1.67 -2.67
N ILE A 49 -3.66 1.50 -3.98
CA ILE A 49 -2.48 1.76 -4.80
C ILE A 49 -2.51 3.18 -5.35
N ALA A 50 -1.35 3.82 -5.43
CA ALA A 50 -1.22 5.20 -5.93
C ALA A 50 0.06 5.38 -6.76
N ASP A 51 -0.02 6.19 -7.82
CA ASP A 51 1.13 6.58 -8.64
C ASP A 51 1.53 8.03 -8.36
N ILE A 52 2.28 8.22 -7.27
CA ILE A 52 2.77 9.52 -6.79
C ILE A 52 4.30 9.46 -6.74
N TYR A 53 4.97 10.29 -7.54
CA TYR A 53 6.44 10.24 -7.68
C TYR A 53 7.16 10.49 -6.35
N ILE A 54 6.77 11.54 -5.60
CA ILE A 54 7.26 11.78 -4.24
C ILE A 54 6.06 12.19 -3.39
N ALA A 55 5.54 11.28 -2.58
CA ALA A 55 4.42 11.55 -1.68
C ALA A 55 4.89 12.34 -0.44
N GLY A 56 4.25 13.47 -0.18
CA GLY A 56 4.38 14.29 1.03
C GLY A 56 3.18 14.12 1.97
N GLU A 57 3.20 14.86 3.09
CA GLU A 57 2.08 14.84 4.06
C GLU A 57 0.75 15.29 3.43
N GLY A 58 0.79 16.30 2.56
CA GLY A 58 -0.40 16.79 1.86
C GLY A 58 -1.08 15.71 1.02
N ASP A 59 -0.32 14.85 0.34
CA ASP A 59 -0.87 13.72 -0.42
C ASP A 59 -1.59 12.73 0.51
N ILE A 60 -1.05 12.48 1.71
CA ILE A 60 -1.66 11.58 2.70
C ILE A 60 -2.94 12.21 3.26
N VAL A 61 -2.95 13.52 3.53
CA VAL A 61 -4.16 14.25 3.95
C VAL A 61 -5.26 14.10 2.89
N GLU A 62 -4.94 14.36 1.63
CA GLU A 62 -5.91 14.21 0.54
C GLU A 62 -6.41 12.76 0.39
N ILE A 63 -5.51 11.78 0.50
CA ILE A 63 -5.89 10.36 0.39
C ILE A 63 -6.82 9.94 1.53
N THR A 64 -6.48 10.31 2.77
CA THR A 64 -7.27 9.92 3.94
C THR A 64 -8.61 10.66 4.02
N TYR A 65 -8.71 11.83 3.39
CA TYR A 65 -9.97 12.53 3.19
C TYR A 65 -10.87 11.81 2.16
N ASP A 66 -10.31 11.39 1.03
CA ASP A 66 -11.08 10.76 -0.06
C ASP A 66 -11.42 9.28 0.21
N TYR A 67 -10.54 8.57 0.92
CA TYR A 67 -10.66 7.14 1.17
C TYR A 67 -10.75 6.86 2.66
N SER A 68 -11.97 6.67 3.14
CA SER A 68 -12.20 6.08 4.46
C SER A 68 -11.93 4.58 4.44
N ASN A 69 -11.34 4.04 5.52
CA ASN A 69 -11.23 2.59 5.75
C ASN A 69 -10.25 1.86 4.80
N ILE A 70 -9.05 2.41 4.63
CA ILE A 70 -7.90 1.70 4.06
C ILE A 70 -6.90 1.38 5.17
N ASP A 71 -6.22 0.23 5.05
CA ASP A 71 -5.17 -0.20 5.99
C ASP A 71 -3.78 0.30 5.55
N CYS A 72 -3.58 0.48 4.24
CA CYS A 72 -2.34 1.03 3.71
C CYS A 72 -2.47 1.67 2.33
N ILE A 73 -1.45 2.47 2.01
CA ILE A 73 -1.18 3.09 0.73
C ILE A 73 0.11 2.48 0.17
N VAL A 74 0.07 2.04 -1.08
CA VAL A 74 1.23 1.49 -1.79
C VAL A 74 1.54 2.32 -3.02
N LEU A 75 2.75 2.88 -3.04
CA LEU A 75 3.27 3.62 -4.18
C LEU A 75 3.80 2.63 -5.22
N VAL A 76 3.08 2.50 -6.34
CA VAL A 76 3.31 1.43 -7.32
C VAL A 76 4.32 1.76 -8.42
N GLY A 77 4.66 3.03 -8.62
CA GLY A 77 5.69 3.43 -9.57
C GLY A 77 7.08 3.02 -9.09
N PHE A 78 7.91 2.49 -10.00
CA PHE A 78 9.24 1.98 -9.68
C PHE A 78 10.17 3.03 -9.01
N TYR A 79 10.03 4.28 -9.44
CA TYR A 79 10.78 5.41 -8.90
C TYR A 79 10.03 6.19 -7.84
N ASN A 80 8.82 5.75 -7.46
CA ASN A 80 8.03 6.47 -6.48
C ASN A 80 8.65 6.34 -5.10
N ARG A 81 8.62 7.44 -4.36
CA ARG A 81 9.13 7.56 -3.01
C ARG A 81 8.12 8.31 -2.17
N TYR A 82 8.32 8.27 -0.87
CA TYR A 82 7.60 9.11 0.07
C TYR A 82 8.60 9.83 0.98
N SER A 83 8.19 10.98 1.51
CA SER A 83 8.96 11.68 2.52
C SER A 83 8.83 10.98 3.88
N ARG A 84 9.84 11.16 4.75
CA ARG A 84 9.76 10.66 6.13
C ARG A 84 8.53 11.21 6.87
N ALA A 85 8.19 12.47 6.60
CA ALA A 85 7.04 13.12 7.21
C ALA A 85 5.72 12.48 6.74
N ALA A 86 5.60 12.13 5.45
CA ALA A 86 4.44 11.40 4.93
C ALA A 86 4.27 10.04 5.60
N LYS A 87 5.35 9.28 5.78
CA LYS A 87 5.33 7.98 6.48
C LYS A 87 4.90 8.14 7.94
N GLN A 88 5.44 9.14 8.62
CA GLN A 88 5.09 9.43 10.02
C GLN A 88 3.62 9.82 10.16
N TYR A 89 3.15 10.73 9.30
CA TYR A 89 1.75 11.17 9.30
C TYR A 89 0.78 10.03 8.98
N ALA A 90 1.10 9.19 7.99
CA ALA A 90 0.31 8.00 7.69
C ALA A 90 0.22 7.05 8.90
N LYS A 91 1.34 6.83 9.61
CA LYS A 91 1.36 6.02 10.84
C LYS A 91 0.47 6.60 11.94
N GLU A 92 0.46 7.92 12.13
CA GLU A 92 -0.42 8.61 13.09
C GLU A 92 -1.90 8.38 12.79
N MET A 93 -2.23 8.21 11.50
CA MET A 93 -3.57 7.85 11.03
C MET A 93 -3.84 6.34 11.06
N ASN A 94 -2.94 5.52 11.61
CA ASN A 94 -2.97 4.05 11.59
C ASN A 94 -3.00 3.45 10.18
N ILE A 95 -2.33 4.10 9.22
CA ILE A 95 -2.25 3.67 7.83
C ILE A 95 -0.79 3.36 7.48
N GLY A 96 -0.55 2.17 6.93
CA GLY A 96 0.76 1.83 6.38
C GLY A 96 1.04 2.63 5.11
N LEU A 97 2.25 3.15 4.93
CA LEU A 97 2.69 3.78 3.67
C LEU A 97 3.93 3.06 3.17
N TYR A 98 3.89 2.53 1.95
CA TYR A 98 4.97 1.70 1.41
C TYR A 98 5.27 2.03 -0.03
N ASP A 99 6.52 1.81 -0.45
CA ASP A 99 6.77 1.52 -1.86
C ASP A 99 6.41 0.06 -2.19
N ASN A 100 6.36 -0.28 -3.48
CA ASN A 100 6.04 -1.65 -3.93
C ASN A 100 6.92 -2.74 -3.29
N ARG A 101 8.19 -2.46 -3.04
CA ARG A 101 9.17 -3.43 -2.53
C ARG A 101 8.99 -3.65 -1.03
N GLU A 102 8.77 -2.56 -0.30
CA GLU A 102 8.44 -2.61 1.12
C GLU A 102 7.13 -3.33 1.37
N PHE A 103 6.10 -3.06 0.56
CA PHE A 103 4.80 -3.70 0.74
C PHE A 103 4.87 -5.23 0.57
N PHE A 104 5.68 -5.70 -0.38
CA PHE A 104 5.91 -7.13 -0.60
C PHE A 104 6.48 -7.82 0.66
N GLY A 105 7.26 -7.12 1.48
CA GLY A 105 7.65 -7.63 2.79
C GLY A 105 6.56 -7.47 3.84
N ALA A 106 5.97 -6.28 3.90
CA ALA A 106 4.98 -5.87 4.90
C ALA A 106 3.75 -6.77 4.94
N VAL A 107 3.32 -7.33 3.81
CA VAL A 107 2.14 -8.22 3.71
C VAL A 107 2.22 -9.42 4.68
N ASN A 108 3.43 -9.85 5.05
CA ASN A 108 3.67 -10.93 6.01
C ASN A 108 3.44 -10.53 7.48
N CYS A 109 3.38 -9.24 7.76
CA CYS A 109 3.33 -8.66 9.10
C CYS A 109 1.90 -8.34 9.55
N THR A 110 1.72 -8.19 10.86
CA THR A 110 0.45 -7.78 11.48
C THR A 110 0.68 -6.70 12.54
N GLY A 111 -0.37 -5.95 12.87
CA GLY A 111 -0.37 -4.94 13.93
C GLY A 111 0.78 -3.94 13.82
N TYR A 112 1.49 -3.72 14.93
CA TYR A 112 2.61 -2.77 15.00
C TYR A 112 3.71 -3.03 13.97
N ALA A 113 4.02 -4.31 13.69
CA ALA A 113 5.07 -4.68 12.75
C ALA A 113 4.68 -4.36 11.30
N PHE A 114 3.39 -4.43 10.97
CA PHE A 114 2.89 -4.00 9.67
C PHE A 114 3.11 -2.49 9.52
N LEU A 115 2.54 -1.67 10.41
CA LEU A 115 2.60 -0.21 10.35
C LEU A 115 4.04 0.34 10.29
N ASN A 116 4.98 -0.33 10.96
CA ASN A 116 6.38 0.09 11.03
C ASN A 116 7.30 -0.67 10.08
N TYR A 117 6.77 -1.43 9.13
CA TYR A 117 7.61 -2.15 8.19
C TYR A 117 8.43 -1.15 7.34
N GLU A 118 9.73 -1.35 7.38
CA GLU A 118 10.75 -0.66 6.60
C GLU A 118 11.69 -1.74 6.08
N ARG A 119 12.02 -1.68 4.78
CA ARG A 119 12.98 -2.62 4.21
C ARG A 119 14.34 -2.35 4.84
N LYS A 120 14.99 -3.39 5.39
CA LYS A 120 16.40 -3.28 5.77
C LYS A 120 17.22 -3.03 4.51
N SER A 121 17.95 -1.92 4.49
CA SER A 121 19.02 -1.71 3.52
C SER A 121 20.04 -2.84 3.71
N GLU A 122 20.24 -3.65 2.67
CA GLU A 122 21.39 -4.56 2.60
C GLU A 122 22.66 -3.75 2.38
#